data_AF-A0AAV4CHD8-F1
#
_entry.id   AF-A0AAV4CHD8-F1
#
_cell.length_a   1.000
_cell.length_b   1.000
_cell.length_c   1.000
_cell.angle_alpha   90.00
_cell.angle_beta   90.00
_cell.angle_gamma   90.00
#
_symmetry.space_group_name_H-M   'P 1'
#
loop_
_entity.id
_entity.type
_entity.pdbx_description
1 polymer ?
#
loop_
_entity_poly.entity_id
_entity_poly.type
_entity_poly.pdbx_seq_one_letter_code
_entity_poly.pdbx_strand_id
1 'polypeptide(L)'
;MLFSDIRRTWMVFFAAGSMILLCGLLFVDMGKIGFPTALKLASVPTSNYLSARLSKIENSELPNFYQNCLKQPEAHQIVFAKIHKAASSTVQNILLHFALARNLSVLLPALSKGPILSQTESKIQPEKIIEYPVDKSFDILCSHVLYDTNEVRKYFTNKAVRVAIIREPMNQTLSALRYYATSFPSDGTKAGLKKHPNNPINGFLSHPDHFCSSDKDPRVSFINN
;
A
#
# COMPACT_ATOMS: atom_id res chain seq x y z
N MET A 1 33.37 -49.75 -20.69
CA MET A 1 33.66 -48.37 -20.25
C MET A 1 33.50 -47.47 -21.48
N LEU A 2 32.31 -46.90 -21.65
CA LEU A 2 31.87 -46.05 -22.78
C LEU A 2 32.37 -44.60 -22.54
N PHE A 3 33.07 -43.94 -23.46
CA PHE A 3 32.62 -43.25 -24.70
C PHE A 3 31.55 -42.15 -24.52
N SER A 4 32.04 -40.90 -24.62
CA SER A 4 31.51 -39.69 -25.28
C SER A 4 30.01 -39.44 -25.49
N ASP A 5 29.64 -38.21 -25.11
CA ASP A 5 28.81 -37.23 -25.85
C ASP A 5 27.32 -37.53 -26.07
N ILE A 6 26.44 -36.74 -25.42
CA ILE A 6 25.37 -35.95 -26.06
C ILE A 6 24.47 -35.20 -25.04
N ARG A 7 24.63 -33.87 -25.06
CA ARG A 7 23.60 -32.80 -25.05
C ARG A 7 22.77 -32.47 -23.78
N ARG A 8 22.66 -31.14 -23.58
CA ARG A 8 21.50 -30.35 -23.11
C ARG A 8 21.26 -30.36 -21.59
N THR A 9 21.70 -29.36 -20.82
CA THR A 9 21.13 -27.99 -20.57
C THR A 9 21.17 -27.90 -19.02
N TRP A 10 21.75 -26.95 -18.30
CA TRP A 10 21.62 -25.49 -18.32
C TRP A 10 22.81 -24.87 -17.59
N MET A 11 23.27 -23.74 -18.12
CA MET A 11 24.28 -22.86 -17.56
C MET A 11 23.56 -21.54 -17.22
N VAL A 12 24.02 -20.88 -16.15
CA VAL A 12 23.93 -19.42 -15.86
C VAL A 12 22.60 -18.80 -15.34
N PHE A 13 22.62 -18.23 -14.13
CA PHE A 13 22.67 -16.76 -13.86
C PHE A 13 22.18 -16.39 -12.44
N PHE A 14 23.06 -15.70 -11.71
CA PHE A 14 22.69 -14.73 -10.66
C PHE A 14 21.66 -13.74 -11.24
N ALA A 15 20.51 -13.59 -10.58
CA ALA A 15 19.56 -12.50 -10.89
C ALA A 15 18.90 -11.98 -9.62
N ALA A 16 19.60 -11.09 -8.91
CA ALA A 16 18.96 -10.03 -8.14
C ALA A 16 18.27 -9.09 -9.13
N GLY A 17 16.99 -9.32 -9.41
CA GLY A 17 16.29 -8.53 -10.44
C GLY A 17 14.86 -8.92 -10.78
N SER A 18 14.17 -9.72 -9.96
CA SER A 18 12.81 -10.21 -10.28
C SER A 18 11.80 -9.97 -9.15
N MET A 19 11.75 -8.75 -8.62
CA MET A 19 10.61 -8.33 -7.78
C MET A 19 10.22 -6.86 -7.98
N ILE A 20 10.53 -6.31 -9.17
CA ILE A 20 10.11 -4.97 -9.59
C ILE A 20 9.30 -5.02 -10.89
N LEU A 21 9.37 -6.11 -11.67
CA LEU A 21 8.62 -6.19 -12.93
C LEU A 21 7.14 -6.61 -12.79
N LEU A 22 6.70 -7.17 -11.67
CA LEU A 22 5.27 -7.49 -11.47
C LEU A 22 4.45 -6.34 -10.88
N CYS A 23 5.09 -5.28 -10.35
CA CYS A 23 4.37 -4.08 -9.90
C CYS A 23 4.22 -3.03 -11.00
N GLY A 24 5.09 -3.04 -12.02
CA GLY A 24 5.03 -2.13 -13.17
C GLY A 24 4.00 -2.52 -14.24
N LEU A 25 3.64 -3.80 -14.32
CA LEU A 25 2.65 -4.30 -15.30
C LEU A 25 1.18 -4.15 -14.86
N LEU A 26 0.91 -3.70 -13.64
CA LEU A 26 -0.46 -3.33 -13.23
C LEU A 26 -0.80 -1.86 -13.50
N PHE A 27 0.16 -1.04 -13.94
CA PHE A 27 -0.06 0.41 -14.10
C PHE A 27 0.02 0.92 -15.55
N VAL A 28 0.36 0.07 -16.53
CA VAL A 28 0.42 0.48 -17.95
C VAL A 28 -0.15 -0.62 -18.86
N ASP A 29 -1.41 -1.05 -18.67
CA ASP A 29 -2.28 -1.47 -19.79
C ASP A 29 -3.77 -1.68 -19.40
N MET A 30 -4.39 -0.73 -18.68
CA MET A 30 -5.85 -0.75 -18.51
C MET A 30 -6.58 0.15 -19.52
N GLY A 31 -5.88 0.65 -20.54
CA GLY A 31 -6.41 1.65 -21.48
C GLY A 31 -7.15 1.10 -22.69
N LYS A 32 -7.14 -0.22 -22.96
CA LYS A 32 -7.70 -0.79 -24.21
C LYS A 32 -8.42 -2.13 -24.09
N ILE A 33 -8.85 -2.54 -22.90
CA ILE A 33 -9.71 -3.72 -22.76
C ILE A 33 -11.06 -3.24 -22.24
N GLY A 34 -12.05 -3.20 -23.13
CA GLY A 34 -13.44 -3.01 -22.74
C GLY A 34 -13.85 -4.14 -21.81
N PHE A 35 -13.95 -3.85 -20.52
CA PHE A 35 -14.51 -4.80 -19.56
C PHE A 35 -16.03 -4.82 -19.75
N PRO A 36 -16.66 -5.99 -19.98
CA PRO A 36 -18.10 -6.08 -19.94
C PRO A 36 -18.57 -5.70 -18.55
N THR A 37 -19.59 -4.85 -18.50
CA THR A 37 -20.33 -4.47 -17.30
C THR A 37 -20.75 -5.76 -16.58
N ALA A 38 -20.35 -5.90 -15.31
CA ALA A 38 -20.58 -7.04 -14.42
C ALA A 38 -19.75 -8.33 -14.70
N LEU A 39 -18.51 -8.35 -14.21
CA LEU A 39 -17.79 -9.61 -13.95
C LEU A 39 -18.31 -10.21 -12.64
N LYS A 40 -19.26 -11.13 -12.74
CA LYS A 40 -19.69 -11.99 -11.63
C LYS A 40 -18.58 -13.02 -11.40
N LEU A 41 -17.55 -12.65 -10.64
CA LEU A 41 -16.49 -13.60 -10.26
C LEU A 41 -17.11 -14.70 -9.39
N ALA A 42 -16.93 -15.95 -9.83
CA ALA A 42 -17.30 -17.13 -9.07
C ALA A 42 -16.73 -17.02 -7.65
N SER A 43 -17.58 -17.26 -6.65
CA SER A 43 -17.21 -17.29 -5.24
C SER A 43 -16.06 -18.28 -5.05
N VAL A 44 -14.84 -17.78 -4.83
CA VAL A 44 -13.72 -18.61 -4.38
C VAL A 44 -14.14 -19.20 -3.02
N PRO A 45 -14.11 -20.54 -2.82
CA PRO A 45 -14.53 -21.16 -1.58
C PRO A 45 -13.48 -20.91 -0.50
N THR A 46 -13.47 -19.71 0.08
CA THR A 46 -12.57 -19.29 1.17
C THR A 46 -12.94 -19.92 2.52
N SER A 47 -14.18 -20.38 2.66
CA SER A 47 -14.71 -20.92 3.92
C SER A 47 -13.91 -22.12 4.44
N ASN A 48 -13.62 -23.11 3.58
CA ASN A 48 -13.05 -24.38 4.02
C ASN A 48 -11.53 -24.31 4.29
N TYR A 49 -10.79 -23.45 3.59
CA TYR A 49 -9.35 -23.29 3.79
C TYR A 49 -9.00 -22.48 5.04
N LEU A 50 -9.76 -21.43 5.33
CA LEU A 50 -9.55 -20.62 6.53
C LEU A 50 -9.95 -21.38 7.79
N SER A 51 -11.10 -22.06 7.77
CA SER A 51 -11.55 -22.89 8.89
C SER A 51 -10.55 -24.02 9.22
N ALA A 52 -9.99 -24.69 8.20
CA ALA A 52 -8.97 -25.72 8.40
C ALA A 52 -7.62 -25.17 8.93
N ARG A 53 -7.27 -23.92 8.63
CA ARG A 53 -6.04 -23.29 9.15
C ARG A 53 -6.23 -22.75 10.56
N LEU A 54 -7.42 -22.22 10.87
CA LEU A 54 -7.78 -21.76 12.21
C LEU A 54 -7.84 -22.94 13.20
N SER A 55 -8.42 -24.09 12.80
CA SER A 55 -8.41 -25.29 13.65
C SER A 55 -7.00 -25.81 13.90
N LYS A 56 -6.07 -25.64 12.96
CA LYS A 56 -4.66 -26.03 13.14
C LYS A 56 -3.89 -25.09 14.09
N ILE A 57 -4.29 -23.82 14.14
CA ILE A 57 -3.76 -22.80 15.07
C ILE A 57 -4.30 -23.06 16.48
N GLU A 58 -5.58 -23.38 16.62
CA GLU A 58 -6.23 -23.71 17.89
C GLU A 58 -5.57 -24.89 18.63
N ASN A 59 -5.02 -25.86 17.87
CA ASN A 59 -4.31 -27.03 18.40
C ASN A 59 -2.82 -26.79 18.76
N SER A 60 -2.28 -25.60 18.49
CA SER A 60 -0.97 -25.20 19.00
C SER A 60 -1.15 -24.41 20.28
N GLU A 61 -0.32 -24.66 21.32
CA GLU A 61 -0.31 -23.85 22.55
C GLU A 61 0.16 -22.43 22.24
N LEU A 62 -0.74 -21.63 21.69
CA LEU A 62 -0.52 -20.22 21.45
C LEU A 62 -0.48 -19.49 22.78
N PRO A 63 0.42 -18.50 22.94
CA PRO A 63 0.41 -17.63 24.09
C PRO A 63 -1.00 -17.11 24.38
N ASN A 64 -1.39 -17.06 25.67
CA ASN A 64 -2.73 -16.66 26.13
C ASN A 64 -3.28 -15.37 25.48
N PHE A 65 -2.39 -14.47 25.08
CA PHE A 65 -2.74 -13.28 24.30
C PHE A 65 -3.49 -13.61 23.00
N TYR A 66 -2.98 -14.51 22.18
CA TYR A 66 -3.60 -14.87 20.89
C TYR A 66 -4.93 -15.60 21.09
N GLN A 67 -5.02 -16.46 22.11
CA GLN A 67 -6.26 -17.16 22.47
C GLN A 67 -7.38 -16.18 22.85
N ASN A 68 -7.03 -15.09 23.55
CA ASN A 68 -7.99 -14.04 23.89
C ASN A 68 -8.42 -13.23 22.66
N CYS A 69 -7.54 -13.00 21.68
CA CYS A 69 -7.89 -12.35 20.42
C CYS A 69 -8.86 -13.20 19.58
N LEU A 70 -8.69 -14.52 19.56
CA LEU A 70 -9.57 -15.44 18.81
C LEU A 70 -11.00 -15.48 19.35
N LYS A 71 -11.20 -15.14 20.62
CA LYS A 71 -12.53 -15.08 21.27
C LYS A 71 -13.28 -13.77 20.99
N GLN A 72 -12.62 -12.76 20.43
CA GLN A 72 -13.25 -11.50 20.08
C GLN A 72 -13.95 -11.60 18.72
N PRO A 73 -15.06 -10.88 18.50
CA PRO A 73 -15.67 -10.81 17.18
C PRO A 73 -14.70 -10.21 16.14
N GLU A 74 -14.71 -10.76 14.92
CA GLU A 74 -13.85 -10.29 13.83
C GLU A 74 -14.18 -8.83 13.49
N ALA A 75 -13.17 -7.96 13.53
CA ALA A 75 -13.36 -6.55 13.19
C ALA A 75 -13.47 -6.38 11.67
N HIS A 76 -14.65 -5.96 11.19
CA HIS A 76 -14.88 -5.70 9.76
C HIS A 76 -14.68 -4.23 9.39
N GLN A 77 -14.95 -3.31 10.32
CA GLN A 77 -14.67 -1.89 10.12
C GLN A 77 -13.26 -1.50 10.55
N ILE A 78 -12.37 -1.29 9.57
CA ILE A 78 -10.95 -1.00 9.78
C ILE A 78 -10.55 0.27 9.04
N VAL A 79 -10.02 1.25 9.77
CA VAL A 79 -9.42 2.46 9.20
C VAL A 79 -7.91 2.39 9.39
N PHE A 80 -7.20 2.20 8.29
CA PHE A 80 -5.74 2.14 8.26
C PHE A 80 -5.16 3.44 7.69
N ALA A 81 -4.52 4.23 8.55
CA ALA A 81 -3.78 5.42 8.14
C ALA A 81 -2.46 5.01 7.46
N LYS A 82 -2.49 4.97 6.12
CA LYS A 82 -1.36 4.50 5.32
C LYS A 82 -0.24 5.54 5.24
N ILE A 83 0.78 5.37 6.09
CA ILE A 83 1.98 6.23 6.10
C ILE A 83 3.00 5.77 5.05
N HIS A 84 3.60 6.68 4.27
CA HIS A 84 4.63 6.30 3.29
C HIS A 84 5.89 5.77 3.98
N LYS A 85 6.51 4.73 3.38
CA LYS A 85 7.82 4.17 3.78
C LYS A 85 7.88 3.56 5.19
N ALA A 86 6.72 3.26 5.77
CA ALA A 86 6.57 2.55 7.04
C ALA A 86 6.07 1.10 6.86
N ALA A 87 6.45 0.43 5.76
CA ALA A 87 5.96 -0.91 5.37
C ALA A 87 4.42 -1.01 5.20
N SER A 88 3.75 0.13 5.03
CA SER A 88 2.29 0.22 4.95
C SER A 88 1.68 -0.42 3.70
N SER A 89 2.44 -0.62 2.63
CA SER A 89 1.96 -1.35 1.43
C SER A 89 1.76 -2.84 1.68
N THR A 90 2.56 -3.42 2.57
CA THR A 90 2.38 -4.81 2.99
C THR A 90 1.04 -4.97 3.72
N VAL A 91 0.76 -4.09 4.69
CA VAL A 91 -0.51 -4.13 5.43
C VAL A 91 -1.71 -3.77 4.56
N GLN A 92 -1.56 -2.82 3.64
CA GLN A 92 -2.62 -2.53 2.66
C GLN A 92 -2.99 -3.78 1.86
N ASN A 93 -2.03 -4.55 1.34
CA ASN A 93 -2.32 -5.77 0.59
C ASN A 93 -3.01 -6.83 1.46
N ILE A 94 -2.60 -6.98 2.72
CA ILE A 94 -3.27 -7.88 3.67
C ILE A 94 -4.73 -7.45 3.88
N LEU A 95 -5.00 -6.16 4.08
CA LEU A 95 -6.35 -5.63 4.26
C LEU A 95 -7.21 -5.76 3.01
N LEU A 96 -6.64 -5.58 1.81
CA LEU A 96 -7.35 -5.78 0.54
C LEU A 96 -7.72 -7.25 0.33
N HIS A 97 -6.81 -8.19 0.62
CA HIS A 97 -7.13 -9.62 0.58
C HIS A 97 -8.17 -10.01 1.63
N PHE A 98 -8.10 -9.43 2.82
CA PHE A 98 -9.10 -9.62 3.87
C PHE A 98 -10.48 -9.13 3.42
N ALA A 99 -10.56 -7.94 2.83
CA ALA A 99 -11.81 -7.42 2.27
C ALA A 99 -12.39 -8.34 1.20
N LEU A 100 -11.57 -8.80 0.25
CA LEU A 100 -12.00 -9.72 -0.78
C LEU A 100 -12.50 -11.05 -0.20
N ALA A 101 -11.79 -11.62 0.78
CA ALA A 101 -12.15 -12.89 1.39
C ALA A 101 -13.42 -12.85 2.25
N ARG A 102 -13.81 -11.65 2.73
CA ARG A 102 -14.99 -11.41 3.56
C ARG A 102 -16.10 -10.65 2.84
N ASN A 103 -15.92 -10.34 1.56
CA ASN A 103 -16.84 -9.54 0.76
C ASN A 103 -17.13 -8.16 1.41
N LEU A 104 -16.09 -7.50 1.92
CA LEU A 104 -16.18 -6.19 2.56
C LEU A 104 -15.97 -5.05 1.55
N SER A 105 -16.59 -3.92 1.83
CA SER A 105 -16.47 -2.70 1.03
C SER A 105 -15.19 -1.92 1.39
N VAL A 106 -14.45 -1.46 0.37
CA VAL A 106 -13.22 -0.69 0.57
C VAL A 106 -13.38 0.70 -0.01
N LEU A 107 -13.02 1.72 0.77
CA LEU A 107 -13.00 3.10 0.31
C LEU A 107 -11.75 3.31 -0.57
N LEU A 108 -11.98 3.33 -1.88
CA LEU A 108 -10.95 3.42 -2.92
C LEU A 108 -11.12 4.68 -3.77
N PRO A 109 -10.02 5.25 -4.26
CA PRO A 109 -10.09 6.35 -5.20
C PRO A 109 -10.58 5.87 -6.56
N ALA A 110 -11.36 6.69 -7.24
CA ALA A 110 -11.74 6.50 -8.63
C ALA A 110 -10.48 6.55 -9.50
N LEU A 111 -10.18 5.45 -10.21
CA LEU A 111 -8.96 5.33 -11.03
C LEU A 111 -8.82 6.47 -12.05
N SER A 112 -9.94 6.98 -12.57
CA SER A 112 -10.00 8.13 -13.49
C SER A 112 -9.53 9.45 -12.86
N LYS A 113 -9.44 9.53 -11.53
CA LYS A 113 -9.03 10.72 -10.76
C LYS A 113 -7.68 10.54 -10.06
N GLY A 114 -7.00 9.41 -10.30
CA GLY A 114 -5.69 9.10 -9.75
C GLY A 114 -5.74 8.11 -8.57
N PRO A 115 -4.58 7.60 -8.13
CA PRO A 115 -4.51 6.48 -7.18
C PRO A 115 -4.64 6.90 -5.71
N ILE A 116 -4.96 8.16 -5.41
CA ILE A 116 -4.86 8.72 -4.05
C ILE A 116 -6.11 9.55 -3.73
N LEU A 117 -6.68 9.35 -2.54
CA LEU A 117 -7.89 10.04 -2.08
C LEU A 117 -7.60 11.48 -1.69
N SER A 118 -6.53 11.70 -0.93
CA SER A 118 -6.11 13.01 -0.46
C SER A 118 -4.60 13.01 -0.20
N GLN A 119 -3.94 14.12 -0.57
CA GLN A 119 -2.47 14.30 -0.44
C GLN A 119 -2.11 15.62 0.23
N THR A 120 -2.84 16.69 -0.10
CA THR A 120 -2.53 18.06 0.33
C THR A 120 -3.62 18.66 1.21
N GLU A 121 -4.84 18.14 1.12
CA GLU A 121 -5.99 18.61 1.87
C GLU A 121 -6.58 17.43 2.64
N SER A 122 -6.90 17.63 3.91
CA SER A 122 -7.54 16.60 4.75
C SER A 122 -8.90 16.14 4.23
N LYS A 123 -9.55 16.96 3.39
CA LYS A 123 -10.88 16.70 2.85
C LYS A 123 -10.85 15.55 1.84
N ILE A 124 -11.69 14.54 2.08
CA ILE A 124 -11.94 13.49 1.10
C ILE A 124 -12.96 14.05 0.11
N GLN A 125 -12.53 14.27 -1.13
CA GLN A 125 -13.40 14.79 -2.20
C GLN A 125 -14.31 13.65 -2.68
N PRO A 126 -15.64 13.74 -2.55
CA PRO A 126 -16.56 12.68 -2.96
C PRO A 126 -16.38 12.27 -4.42
N GLU A 127 -16.00 13.22 -5.28
CA GLU A 127 -15.78 13.03 -6.71
C GLU A 127 -14.54 12.18 -7.02
N LYS A 128 -13.66 11.99 -6.04
CA LYS A 128 -12.47 11.13 -6.11
C LYS A 128 -12.72 9.73 -5.61
N ILE A 129 -13.90 9.42 -5.06
CA ILE A 129 -14.22 8.08 -4.54
C ILE A 129 -14.90 7.29 -5.66
N ILE A 130 -14.66 5.98 -5.73
CA ILE A 130 -15.47 5.09 -6.57
C ILE A 130 -16.94 5.20 -6.13
N GLU A 131 -17.86 5.26 -7.09
CA GLU A 131 -19.28 5.30 -6.80
C GLU A 131 -19.67 4.16 -5.85
N TYR A 132 -20.33 4.54 -4.76
CA TYR A 132 -20.77 3.62 -3.72
C TYR A 132 -22.20 3.99 -3.30
N PRO A 133 -23.06 3.01 -2.98
CA PRO A 133 -24.44 3.29 -2.58
C PRO A 133 -24.49 4.28 -1.42
N VAL A 134 -25.29 5.34 -1.57
CA VAL A 134 -25.41 6.46 -0.61
C VAL A 134 -25.87 6.00 0.78
N ASP A 135 -26.54 4.84 0.82
CA ASP A 135 -27.12 4.20 1.99
C ASP A 135 -26.19 3.20 2.70
N LYS A 136 -24.95 3.01 2.23
CA LYS A 136 -24.00 2.10 2.86
C LYS A 136 -22.76 2.81 3.41
N SER A 137 -22.29 2.36 4.57
CA SER A 137 -20.95 2.69 5.07
C SER A 137 -19.88 1.85 4.37
N PHE A 138 -18.64 2.32 4.43
CA PHE A 138 -17.49 1.52 4.04
C PHE A 138 -16.99 0.67 5.21
N ASP A 139 -16.37 -0.47 4.90
CA ASP A 139 -15.80 -1.37 5.90
C ASP A 139 -14.30 -1.09 6.07
N ILE A 140 -13.56 -0.89 4.98
CA ILE A 140 -12.10 -0.69 5.06
C ILE A 140 -11.65 0.60 4.39
N LEU A 141 -10.83 1.39 5.08
CA LEU A 141 -9.98 2.43 4.50
C LEU A 141 -8.53 2.00 4.61
N CYS A 142 -7.83 1.83 3.48
CA CYS A 142 -6.40 1.45 3.48
C CYS A 142 -5.58 2.10 2.35
N SER A 143 -6.19 3.04 1.62
CA SER A 143 -5.57 3.83 0.56
C SER A 143 -4.89 5.08 1.13
N HIS A 144 -4.09 5.77 0.32
CA HIS A 144 -3.42 7.00 0.74
C HIS A 144 -4.44 8.13 0.99
N VAL A 145 -4.47 8.63 2.23
CA VAL A 145 -5.32 9.72 2.69
C VAL A 145 -4.59 10.47 3.79
N LEU A 146 -4.69 11.81 3.81
CA LEU A 146 -4.28 12.58 4.99
C LEU A 146 -5.33 12.35 6.08
N TYR A 147 -4.94 11.70 7.18
CA TYR A 147 -5.90 11.27 8.18
C TYR A 147 -6.51 12.46 8.92
N ASP A 148 -7.81 12.65 8.76
CA ASP A 148 -8.61 13.59 9.53
C ASP A 148 -9.81 12.88 10.12
N THR A 149 -9.96 13.00 11.44
CA THR A 149 -10.98 12.23 12.16
C THR A 149 -12.40 12.69 11.78
N ASN A 150 -12.61 13.96 11.47
CA ASN A 150 -13.92 14.50 11.09
C ASN A 150 -14.30 14.06 9.67
N GLU A 151 -13.33 14.02 8.76
CA GLU A 151 -13.55 13.54 7.39
C GLU A 151 -13.78 12.04 7.34
N VAL A 152 -13.01 11.25 8.08
CA VAL A 152 -13.15 9.79 8.16
C VAL A 152 -14.49 9.40 8.80
N ARG A 153 -14.97 10.13 9.81
CA ARG A 153 -16.26 9.87 10.48
C ARG A 153 -17.49 9.96 9.55
N LYS A 154 -17.36 10.60 8.39
CA LYS A 154 -18.43 10.64 7.38
C LYS A 154 -18.69 9.27 6.74
N TYR A 155 -17.67 8.40 6.73
CA TYR A 155 -17.69 7.11 6.03
C TYR A 155 -17.61 5.90 6.97
N PHE A 156 -17.10 6.11 8.19
CA PHE A 156 -16.84 5.06 9.18
C PHE A 156 -17.44 5.38 10.53
N THR A 157 -17.91 4.35 11.24
CA THR A 157 -18.47 4.53 12.58
C THR A 157 -17.39 4.83 13.63
N ASN A 158 -17.80 5.32 14.80
CA ASN A 158 -16.89 5.48 15.94
C ASN A 158 -16.32 4.15 16.44
N LYS A 159 -17.00 3.02 16.20
CA LYS A 159 -16.57 1.68 16.60
C LYS A 159 -15.51 1.08 15.67
N ALA A 160 -15.20 1.71 14.54
CA ALA A 160 -14.17 1.24 13.62
C ALA A 160 -12.79 1.16 14.29
N VAL A 161 -12.07 0.07 14.05
CA VAL A 161 -10.71 -0.12 14.53
C VAL A 161 -9.78 0.78 13.72
N ARG A 162 -9.03 1.64 14.41
CA ARG A 162 -8.10 2.59 13.77
C ARG A 162 -6.68 2.12 13.99
N VAL A 163 -5.95 1.93 12.90
CA VAL A 163 -4.58 1.42 12.92
C VAL A 163 -3.69 2.34 12.11
N ALA A 164 -2.48 2.59 12.61
CA ALA A 164 -1.42 3.26 11.89
C ALA A 164 -0.12 2.50 12.15
N ILE A 165 0.81 2.57 11.21
CA ILE A 165 2.17 2.07 11.41
C ILE A 165 3.11 3.26 11.27
N ILE A 166 3.80 3.55 12.37
CA ILE A 166 4.86 4.55 12.40
C ILE A 166 6.22 3.83 12.28
N ARG A 167 7.20 4.54 11.74
CA ARG A 167 8.59 4.10 11.64
C ARG A 167 9.45 5.14 12.35
N GLU A 168 10.64 4.72 12.80
CA GLU A 168 11.64 5.67 13.29
C GLU A 168 11.87 6.76 12.21
N PRO A 169 11.76 8.06 12.57
CA PRO A 169 11.69 9.15 11.59
C PRO A 169 12.87 9.19 10.62
N MET A 170 14.12 9.04 11.11
CA MET A 170 15.30 9.15 10.26
C MET A 170 15.36 8.00 9.25
N ASN A 171 15.09 6.78 9.68
CA ASN A 171 14.99 5.60 8.80
C ASN A 171 13.88 5.75 7.75
N GLN A 172 12.76 6.37 8.11
CA GLN A 172 11.68 6.66 7.18
C GLN A 172 12.11 7.69 6.14
N THR A 173 12.73 8.80 6.55
CA THR A 173 13.27 9.84 5.67
C THR A 173 14.32 9.27 4.72
N LEU A 174 15.27 8.48 5.22
CA LEU A 174 16.29 7.81 4.39
C LEU A 174 15.65 6.89 3.35
N SER A 175 14.65 6.10 3.76
CA SER A 175 13.91 5.24 2.85
C SER A 175 13.10 6.04 1.82
N ALA A 176 12.57 7.20 2.20
CA ALA A 176 11.84 8.09 1.30
C ALA A 176 12.77 8.75 0.30
N LEU A 177 13.85 9.39 0.77
CA LEU A 177 14.86 10.03 -0.07
C LEU A 177 15.44 9.05 -1.08
N ARG A 178 15.80 7.83 -0.66
CA ARG A 178 16.27 6.79 -1.58
C ARG A 178 15.21 6.43 -2.62
N TYR A 179 13.98 6.18 -2.20
CA TYR A 179 12.90 5.83 -3.12
C TYR A 179 12.61 6.93 -4.15
N TYR A 180 12.52 8.17 -3.69
CA TYR A 180 12.27 9.31 -4.59
C TYR A 180 13.52 9.68 -5.40
N ALA A 181 14.72 9.32 -4.98
CA ALA A 181 15.91 9.46 -5.81
C ALA A 181 15.95 8.44 -6.97
N THR A 182 15.49 7.20 -6.74
CA THR A 182 15.69 6.10 -7.70
C THR A 182 14.45 5.67 -8.45
N SER A 183 13.30 5.57 -7.77
CA SER A 183 12.09 4.94 -8.31
C SER A 183 11.07 5.96 -8.79
N PHE A 184 11.05 7.15 -8.21
CA PHE A 184 10.15 8.23 -8.62
C PHE A 184 10.81 9.61 -8.52
N PRO A 185 11.86 9.88 -9.33
CA PRO A 185 12.61 11.13 -9.26
C PRO A 185 11.82 12.33 -9.78
N SER A 186 11.42 13.17 -8.83
CA SER A 186 10.90 14.50 -9.12
C SER A 186 12.04 15.47 -9.49
N ASP A 187 11.72 16.54 -10.20
CA ASP A 187 12.73 17.53 -10.60
C ASP A 187 13.39 18.23 -9.41
N GLY A 188 12.62 18.47 -8.33
CA GLY A 188 13.17 18.95 -7.06
C GLY A 188 14.18 17.95 -6.47
N THR A 189 13.83 16.66 -6.41
CA THR A 189 14.75 15.64 -5.90
C THR A 189 16.02 15.55 -6.74
N LYS A 190 15.92 15.60 -8.07
CA LYS A 190 17.10 15.64 -8.96
C LYS A 190 17.97 16.88 -8.73
N ALA A 191 17.35 18.05 -8.58
CA ALA A 191 18.05 19.31 -8.33
C ALA A 191 18.80 19.27 -6.99
N GLY A 192 18.17 18.79 -5.92
CA GLY A 192 18.78 18.64 -4.61
C GLY A 192 19.97 17.67 -4.63
N LEU A 193 19.82 16.52 -5.30
CA LEU A 193 20.91 15.56 -5.48
C LEU A 193 22.09 16.14 -6.28
N LYS A 194 21.82 16.97 -7.29
CA LYS A 194 22.86 17.67 -8.06
C LYS A 194 23.60 18.72 -7.23
N LYS A 195 22.90 19.43 -6.34
CA LYS A 195 23.49 20.42 -5.43
C LYS A 195 24.31 19.76 -4.31
N HIS A 196 23.93 18.55 -3.89
CA HIS A 196 24.54 17.83 -2.76
C HIS A 196 25.00 16.41 -3.14
N PRO A 197 25.94 16.25 -4.10
CA PRO A 197 26.30 14.94 -4.67
C PRO A 197 27.01 14.01 -3.67
N ASN A 198 27.80 14.57 -2.75
CA ASN A 198 28.64 13.78 -1.83
C ASN A 198 27.89 13.38 -0.55
N ASN A 199 26.93 14.20 -0.10
CA ASN A 199 26.14 13.93 1.09
C ASN A 199 24.71 14.47 0.92
N PRO A 200 23.86 13.75 0.15
CA PRO A 200 22.50 14.19 -0.13
C PRO A 200 21.61 14.19 1.10
N ILE A 201 21.93 13.37 2.12
CA ILE A 201 21.16 13.31 3.38
C ILE A 201 21.35 14.59 4.17
N ASN A 202 22.61 14.98 4.44
CA ASN A 202 22.89 16.22 5.15
C ASN A 202 22.43 17.45 4.34
N GLY A 203 22.59 17.38 3.01
CA GLY A 203 22.06 18.38 2.10
C GLY A 203 20.55 18.56 2.24
N PHE A 204 19.78 17.47 2.34
CA PHE A 204 18.34 17.50 2.56
C PHE A 204 17.96 18.05 3.93
N LEU A 205 18.66 17.63 5.00
CA LEU A 205 18.37 18.08 6.35
C LEU A 205 18.68 19.57 6.56
N SER A 206 19.75 20.07 5.93
CA SER A 206 20.17 21.47 6.06
C SER A 206 19.44 22.41 5.08
N HIS A 207 19.10 21.91 3.89
CA HIS A 207 18.49 22.69 2.79
C HIS A 207 17.37 21.89 2.11
N PRO A 208 16.23 21.63 2.80
CA PRO A 208 15.15 20.80 2.27
C PRO A 208 14.46 21.41 1.04
N ASP A 209 14.50 22.74 0.91
CA ASP A 209 14.00 23.50 -0.23
C ASP A 209 14.71 23.12 -1.54
N HIS A 210 16.00 22.75 -1.48
CA HIS A 210 16.74 22.28 -2.66
C HIS A 210 16.18 20.98 -3.25
N PHE A 211 15.46 20.19 -2.45
CA PHE A 211 14.88 18.90 -2.86
C PHE A 211 13.40 19.01 -3.24
N CYS A 212 12.83 20.20 -3.14
CA CYS A 212 11.48 20.51 -3.55
C CYS A 212 11.49 21.16 -4.94
N SER A 213 10.49 20.89 -5.76
CA SER A 213 10.29 21.69 -6.98
C SER A 213 9.99 23.13 -6.56
N SER A 214 10.45 24.13 -7.31
CA SER A 214 10.27 25.57 -7.01
C SER A 214 8.81 25.97 -6.73
N ASP A 215 7.87 25.19 -7.25
CA ASP A 215 6.44 25.46 -7.19
C ASP A 215 5.73 24.66 -6.08
N LYS A 216 6.47 23.92 -5.24
CA LYS A 216 5.93 23.02 -4.23
C LYS A 216 6.46 23.34 -2.84
N ASP A 217 5.52 23.62 -1.94
CA ASP A 217 5.75 23.76 -0.51
C ASP A 217 6.48 22.52 0.07
N PRO A 218 7.53 22.68 0.90
CA PRO A 218 8.22 21.56 1.54
C PRO A 218 7.28 20.63 2.33
N ARG A 219 6.14 21.14 2.79
CA ARG A 219 5.07 20.37 3.46
C ARG A 219 4.36 19.39 2.53
N VAL A 220 4.44 19.58 1.21
CA VAL A 220 3.85 18.67 0.21
C VAL A 220 4.90 17.74 -0.40
N SER A 221 6.13 17.73 0.14
CA SER A 221 7.19 16.83 -0.29
C SER A 221 6.95 15.42 0.25
N PHE A 222 6.89 14.43 -0.63
CA PHE A 222 6.74 13.02 -0.23
C PHE A 222 7.90 12.45 0.62
N ILE A 223 9.02 13.16 0.65
CA ILE A 223 10.20 12.81 1.45
C ILE A 223 9.97 13.18 2.93
N ASN A 224 9.12 14.17 3.19
CA ASN A 224 8.77 14.67 4.50
C ASN A 224 7.34 14.23 4.84
N ASN A 225 7.19 13.04 5.42
CA ASN A 225 5.88 12.54 5.91
C ASN A 225 5.60 13.02 7.33
#